data_AF-A0A355TYC3-F1
#
_entry.id   AF-A0A355TYC3-F1
#
_cell.length_a   1.000
_cell.length_b   1.000
_cell.length_c   1.000
_cell.angle_alpha   90.00
_cell.angle_beta   90.00
_cell.angle_gamma   90.00
#
_symmetry.space_group_name_H-M   'P 1'
#
loop_
_entity.id
_entity.type
_entity.pdbx_description
1 polymer ?
#
loop_
_entity_poly.entity_id
_entity_poly.type
_entity_poly.pdbx_seq_one_letter_code
_entity_poly.pdbx_strand_id
1 'polypeptide(L)'
;MNRTLSSDGHTERNYGIDALRIVAMIMIPILHIIGHGGILSTVTSFSINYDVVWLIKAAACCAVNCYGLISGYVGYGRKFRYSNIIYLCCQVAFYTLIITGIFAVFVPGSVGIKTIIRAVFPFASGPYWYFYSYFCMFFFIPFFNMLLEKTEKLWLDRLIFTILLIFSVIPTLVQTDMTKADYGFSPIWLALLYMTGGYIKKYNIADKLKQWQKILGYVGCVFAGWLIELGITYFMGASDNRSYFLEYTSPAVLMSAVFLLLFFAKLKVNGFWIKFIGFFAPLSFSVYLIHDELLIREQFITNSFISYASMNPVLMFLSIISTALAIWLVCSLIDKIRLTIFNALRIKKLSVKTERFLAEKINRIIKHQ
;
A
#
# COMPACT_ATOMS: atom_id res chain seq x y z
N MET A 1 21.70 2.84 22.68
CA MET A 1 22.67 1.92 22.05
C MET A 1 22.34 0.53 22.58
N ASN A 2 21.65 -0.30 21.79
CA ASN A 2 21.43 -1.75 22.01
C ASN A 2 20.94 -2.30 20.67
N ARG A 3 21.89 -2.57 19.77
CA ARG A 3 21.65 -3.41 18.60
C ARG A 3 21.89 -4.85 19.08
N THR A 4 20.85 -5.65 19.21
CA THR A 4 20.99 -7.11 19.14
C THR A 4 21.32 -7.44 17.68
N LEU A 5 22.62 -7.39 17.36
CA LEU A 5 23.16 -7.98 16.16
C LEU A 5 23.15 -9.50 16.38
N SER A 6 22.43 -10.24 15.52
CA SER A 6 22.69 -11.66 15.34
C SER A 6 24.13 -11.83 14.83
N SER A 7 24.76 -12.95 15.20
CA SER A 7 26.18 -13.25 14.94
C SER A 7 26.60 -13.21 13.47
N ASP A 8 25.65 -13.13 12.53
CA ASP A 8 25.89 -13.21 11.08
C ASP A 8 25.66 -11.88 10.33
N GLY A 9 25.51 -10.75 11.02
CA GLY A 9 25.34 -9.44 10.35
C GLY A 9 24.04 -9.29 9.53
N HIS A 10 23.12 -10.25 9.64
CA HIS A 10 21.81 -10.23 9.01
C HIS A 10 20.76 -9.66 9.97
N THR A 11 20.18 -8.49 9.64
CA THR A 11 19.00 -7.99 10.34
C THR A 11 17.91 -9.06 10.37
N GLU A 12 17.53 -9.48 11.57
CA GLU A 12 16.50 -10.50 11.79
C GLU A 12 15.19 -10.10 11.10
N ARG A 13 14.57 -11.07 10.39
CA ARG A 13 13.33 -10.84 9.65
C ARG A 13 12.18 -10.62 10.62
N ASN A 14 11.56 -9.45 10.59
CA ASN A 14 10.36 -9.19 11.38
C ASN A 14 9.12 -9.75 10.69
N TYR A 15 8.70 -10.96 11.09
CA TYR A 15 7.50 -11.63 10.56
C TYR A 15 6.19 -10.88 10.88
N GLY A 16 6.14 -10.08 11.95
CA GLY A 16 4.99 -9.24 12.24
C GLY A 16 4.78 -8.16 11.16
N ILE A 17 5.85 -7.51 10.70
CA ILE A 17 5.78 -6.55 9.59
C ILE A 17 5.36 -7.23 8.27
N ASP A 18 5.83 -8.46 8.03
CA ASP A 18 5.39 -9.23 6.86
C ASP A 18 3.92 -9.64 6.96
N ALA A 19 3.40 -9.92 8.16
CA ALA A 19 1.97 -10.14 8.38
C ALA A 19 1.16 -8.88 8.07
N LEU A 20 1.64 -7.69 8.46
CA LEU A 20 0.98 -6.43 8.12
C LEU A 20 0.89 -6.22 6.60
N ARG A 21 1.92 -6.59 5.84
CA ARG A 21 1.85 -6.54 4.36
C ARG A 21 0.72 -7.40 3.83
N ILE A 22 0.56 -8.62 4.35
CA ILE A 22 -0.53 -9.52 3.93
C ILE A 22 -1.89 -8.91 4.29
N VAL A 23 -2.06 -8.44 5.53
CA VAL A 23 -3.31 -7.81 5.99
C VAL A 23 -3.66 -6.58 5.15
N ALA A 24 -2.70 -5.68 4.95
CA ALA A 24 -2.89 -4.50 4.11
C ALA A 24 -3.22 -4.89 2.66
N MET A 25 -2.62 -5.95 2.14
CA MET A 25 -2.94 -6.43 0.79
C MET A 25 -4.35 -7.02 0.69
N ILE A 26 -4.90 -7.61 1.74
CA ILE A 26 -6.29 -8.09 1.76
C ILE A 26 -7.27 -6.91 1.82
N MET A 27 -6.90 -5.84 2.54
CA MET A 27 -7.71 -4.62 2.63
C MET A 27 -7.85 -3.90 1.27
N ILE A 28 -6.89 -4.02 0.35
CA ILE A 28 -6.95 -3.36 -0.96
C ILE A 28 -8.10 -3.91 -1.84
N PRO A 29 -8.23 -5.24 -2.09
CA PRO A 29 -9.40 -5.79 -2.76
C PRO A 29 -10.71 -5.45 -2.08
N ILE A 30 -10.77 -5.36 -0.74
CA ILE A 30 -11.97 -4.89 -0.04
C ILE A 30 -12.37 -3.49 -0.54
N LEU A 31 -11.41 -2.55 -0.60
CA LEU A 31 -11.66 -1.19 -1.11
C LEU A 31 -12.08 -1.19 -2.58
N HIS A 32 -11.49 -2.03 -3.42
CA HIS A 32 -11.84 -2.11 -4.83
C HIS A 32 -13.19 -2.79 -5.07
N ILE A 33 -13.58 -3.78 -4.26
CA ILE A 33 -14.92 -4.39 -4.29
C ILE A 33 -15.98 -3.36 -3.90
N ILE A 34 -15.77 -2.62 -2.81
CA ILE A 34 -16.78 -1.63 -2.39
C ILE A 34 -16.80 -0.41 -3.32
N GLY A 35 -15.64 0.05 -3.81
CA GLY A 35 -15.50 1.20 -4.69
C GLY A 35 -15.77 0.86 -6.16
N HIS A 36 -14.78 0.28 -6.84
CA HIS A 36 -14.90 -0.11 -8.26
C HIS A 36 -16.00 -1.13 -8.51
N GLY A 37 -16.26 -2.03 -7.57
CA GLY A 37 -17.33 -3.02 -7.65
C GLY A 37 -18.75 -2.46 -7.59
N GLY A 38 -18.92 -1.16 -7.33
CA GLY A 38 -20.18 -0.45 -7.42
C GLY A 38 -21.06 -0.53 -6.16
N ILE A 39 -20.61 -1.17 -5.08
CA ILE A 39 -21.40 -1.28 -3.84
C ILE A 39 -21.63 0.11 -3.24
N LEU A 40 -20.56 0.90 -3.08
CA LEU A 40 -20.61 2.21 -2.43
C LEU A 40 -21.55 3.18 -3.15
N SER A 41 -21.59 3.14 -4.49
CA SER A 41 -22.47 3.97 -5.30
C SER A 41 -23.92 3.47 -5.37
N THR A 42 -24.20 2.27 -4.86
CA THR A 42 -25.53 1.63 -4.93
C THR A 42 -26.24 1.63 -3.58
N VAL A 43 -25.51 1.53 -2.47
CA VAL A 43 -26.13 1.54 -1.14
C VAL A 43 -26.87 2.84 -0.88
N THR A 44 -28.11 2.74 -0.42
CA THR A 44 -28.93 3.91 -0.09
C THR A 44 -28.39 4.60 1.17
N SER A 45 -28.14 5.91 1.10
CA SER A 45 -27.76 6.73 2.26
C SER A 45 -28.70 6.49 3.44
N PHE A 46 -28.14 6.48 4.66
CA PHE A 46 -28.85 6.22 5.91
C PHE A 46 -29.43 4.80 6.09
N SER A 47 -29.15 3.87 5.18
CA SER A 47 -29.47 2.46 5.39
C SER A 47 -28.42 1.76 6.26
N ILE A 48 -28.78 0.64 6.89
CA ILE A 48 -27.81 -0.20 7.62
C ILE A 48 -26.70 -0.70 6.67
N ASN A 49 -27.02 -0.93 5.39
CA ASN A 49 -26.02 -1.33 4.39
C ASN A 49 -25.01 -0.21 4.13
N TYR A 50 -25.46 1.04 4.10
CA TYR A 50 -24.57 2.20 4.01
C TYR A 50 -23.62 2.23 5.20
N ASP A 51 -24.15 2.15 6.43
CA ASP A 51 -23.34 2.18 7.65
C ASP A 51 -22.26 1.09 7.67
N VAL A 52 -22.64 -0.14 7.29
CA VAL A 52 -21.72 -1.29 7.23
C VAL A 52 -20.63 -1.07 6.18
N VAL A 53 -20.98 -0.64 4.97
CA VAL A 53 -19.99 -0.43 3.88
C VAL A 53 -19.01 0.69 4.23
N TRP A 54 -19.50 1.79 4.81
CA TRP A 54 -18.63 2.88 5.23
C TRP A 54 -17.75 2.53 6.43
N LEU A 55 -18.23 1.69 7.35
CA LEU A 55 -17.39 1.16 8.42
C LEU A 55 -16.28 0.25 7.88
N ILE A 56 -16.60 -0.62 6.92
CA ILE A 56 -15.60 -1.45 6.20
C ILE A 56 -14.57 -0.56 5.50
N LYS A 57 -15.03 0.49 4.79
CA LYS A 57 -14.17 1.47 4.12
C LYS A 57 -13.24 2.15 5.14
N ALA A 58 -13.76 2.63 6.26
CA ALA A 58 -12.97 3.27 7.32
C ALA A 58 -11.92 2.30 7.91
N ALA A 59 -12.25 1.02 8.06
CA ALA A 59 -11.30 0.01 8.53
C ALA A 59 -10.17 -0.29 7.52
N ALA A 60 -10.49 -0.30 6.23
CA ALA A 60 -9.60 -0.75 5.16
C ALA A 60 -8.79 0.36 4.48
N CYS A 61 -9.27 1.62 4.47
CA CYS A 61 -8.66 2.74 3.73
C CYS A 61 -7.19 3.01 4.10
N CYS A 62 -6.75 2.63 5.30
CA CYS A 62 -5.38 2.79 5.76
C CYS A 62 -4.36 1.82 5.11
N ALA A 63 -4.82 0.86 4.30
CA ALA A 63 -4.01 -0.19 3.70
C ALA A 63 -2.79 0.33 2.92
N VAL A 64 -3.00 1.35 2.08
CA VAL A 64 -1.93 1.90 1.24
C VAL A 64 -0.91 2.67 2.09
N ASN A 65 -1.38 3.40 3.10
CA ASN A 65 -0.51 4.05 4.07
C ASN A 65 0.35 3.03 4.84
N CYS A 66 -0.20 1.86 5.17
CA CYS A 66 0.59 0.79 5.79
C CYS A 66 1.78 0.40 4.90
N TYR A 67 1.61 0.28 3.58
CA TYR A 67 2.70 -0.04 2.67
C TYR A 67 3.79 1.06 2.60
N GLY A 68 3.40 2.34 2.59
CA GLY A 68 4.35 3.46 2.66
C GLY A 68 5.13 3.49 3.98
N LEU A 69 4.44 3.34 5.11
CA LEU A 69 5.05 3.28 6.44
C LEU A 69 5.97 2.07 6.59
N ILE A 70 5.57 0.88 6.11
CA ILE A 70 6.40 -0.33 6.11
C ILE A 70 7.68 -0.10 5.29
N SER A 71 7.60 0.61 4.16
CA SER A 71 8.76 0.93 3.33
C SER A 71 9.79 1.75 4.11
N GLY A 72 9.35 2.79 4.81
CA GLY A 72 10.20 3.58 5.71
C GLY A 72 10.75 2.79 6.88
N TYR A 73 9.88 2.06 7.59
CA TYR A 73 10.23 1.26 8.75
C TYR A 73 11.24 0.17 8.39
N VAL A 74 11.03 -0.59 7.33
CA VAL A 74 11.98 -1.64 6.93
C VAL A 74 13.23 -1.05 6.28
N GLY A 75 13.08 0.01 5.47
CA GLY A 75 14.16 0.64 4.72
C GLY A 75 15.18 1.40 5.58
N TYR A 76 14.74 2.04 6.67
CA TYR A 76 15.64 2.75 7.58
C TYR A 76 16.69 1.81 8.19
N GLY A 77 17.96 2.21 8.14
CA GLY A 77 19.10 1.44 8.64
C GLY A 77 19.53 0.24 7.78
N ARG A 78 18.96 0.06 6.58
CA ARG A 78 19.40 -0.94 5.59
C ARG A 78 20.24 -0.28 4.49
N LYS A 79 21.21 -1.04 3.95
CA LYS A 79 21.97 -0.62 2.77
C LYS A 79 21.04 -0.52 1.56
N PHE A 80 20.98 0.67 0.96
CA PHE A 80 20.21 0.92 -0.25
C PHE A 80 20.80 0.14 -1.44
N ARG A 81 19.93 -0.39 -2.32
CA ARG A 81 20.30 -1.19 -3.50
C ARG A 81 19.34 -0.94 -4.64
N TYR A 82 19.85 -0.49 -5.78
CA TYR A 82 19.04 -0.25 -6.99
C TYR A 82 18.49 -1.54 -7.60
N SER A 83 19.11 -2.69 -7.33
CA SER A 83 18.58 -4.00 -7.74
C SER A 83 17.16 -4.27 -7.26
N ASN A 84 16.72 -3.65 -6.15
CA ASN A 84 15.36 -3.80 -5.66
C ASN A 84 14.33 -3.17 -6.61
N ILE A 85 14.58 -1.95 -7.11
CA ILE A 85 13.65 -1.31 -8.05
C ILE A 85 13.69 -1.99 -9.42
N ILE A 86 14.86 -2.43 -9.88
CA ILE A 86 14.99 -3.19 -11.13
C ILE A 86 14.16 -4.49 -11.05
N TYR A 87 14.26 -5.22 -9.94
CA TYR A 87 13.47 -6.44 -9.72
C TYR A 87 11.96 -6.14 -9.71
N LEU A 88 11.54 -5.04 -9.06
CA LEU A 88 10.15 -4.60 -9.03
C LEU A 88 9.64 -4.23 -10.42
N CYS A 89 10.43 -3.50 -11.23
CA CYS A 89 10.11 -3.18 -12.61
C CYS A 89 9.92 -4.45 -13.46
N CYS A 90 10.79 -5.46 -13.30
CA CYS A 90 10.61 -6.75 -13.99
C CYS A 90 9.31 -7.44 -13.56
N GLN A 91 8.96 -7.40 -12.28
CA GLN A 91 7.72 -7.97 -11.76
C GLN A 91 6.48 -7.27 -12.33
N VAL A 92 6.47 -5.94 -12.40
CA VAL A 92 5.36 -5.17 -12.97
C VAL A 92 5.25 -5.43 -14.47
N ALA A 93 6.37 -5.34 -15.20
CA ALA A 93 6.41 -5.60 -16.65
C ALA A 93 5.94 -7.02 -17.00
N PHE A 94 6.26 -8.02 -16.16
CA PHE A 94 5.79 -9.39 -16.36
C PHE A 94 4.26 -9.46 -16.40
N TYR A 95 3.58 -8.84 -15.43
CA TYR A 95 2.12 -8.88 -15.36
C TYR A 95 1.46 -8.03 -16.44
N THR A 96 1.93 -6.80 -16.65
CA THR A 96 1.34 -5.92 -17.65
C THR A 96 1.41 -6.52 -19.06
N LEU A 97 2.56 -7.09 -19.43
CA LEU A 97 2.74 -7.69 -20.75
C LEU A 97 1.95 -8.99 -20.92
N ILE A 98 1.94 -9.88 -19.92
CA ILE A 98 1.21 -11.15 -20.01
C ILE A 98 -0.30 -10.92 -20.04
N ILE A 99 -0.83 -10.07 -19.14
CA ILE A 99 -2.28 -9.79 -19.11
C ILE A 99 -2.71 -9.12 -20.41
N THR A 100 -1.95 -8.12 -20.88
CA THR A 100 -2.23 -7.47 -22.18
C THR A 100 -2.19 -8.48 -23.33
N GLY A 101 -1.20 -9.37 -23.35
CA GLY A 101 -1.08 -10.42 -24.37
C GLY A 101 -2.26 -11.40 -24.37
N ILE A 102 -2.68 -11.86 -23.18
CA ILE A 102 -3.85 -12.73 -23.02
C ILE A 102 -5.10 -12.02 -23.57
N PHE A 103 -5.35 -10.78 -23.18
CA PHE A 103 -6.53 -10.04 -23.64
C PHE A 103 -6.48 -9.73 -25.14
N ALA A 104 -5.31 -9.44 -25.70
CA ALA A 104 -5.16 -9.22 -27.14
C ALA A 104 -5.55 -10.45 -27.96
N VAL A 105 -5.32 -11.66 -27.42
CA VAL A 105 -5.66 -12.94 -28.09
C VAL A 105 -7.11 -13.35 -27.84
N PHE A 106 -7.58 -13.26 -26.59
CA PHE A 106 -8.85 -13.87 -26.19
C PHE A 106 -10.03 -12.90 -26.12
N VAL A 107 -9.80 -11.58 -26.12
CA VAL A 107 -10.85 -10.55 -26.04
C VAL A 107 -10.65 -9.53 -27.18
N PRO A 108 -11.10 -9.84 -28.40
CA PRO A 108 -10.92 -8.96 -29.56
C PRO A 108 -11.42 -7.55 -29.30
N GLY A 109 -10.61 -6.55 -29.67
CA GLY A 109 -10.95 -5.13 -29.49
C GLY A 109 -10.67 -4.55 -28.10
N SER A 110 -10.30 -5.36 -27.10
CA SER A 110 -9.98 -4.88 -25.74
C SER A 110 -8.62 -4.17 -25.63
N VAL A 111 -7.68 -4.45 -26.54
CA VAL A 111 -6.32 -3.93 -26.50
C VAL A 111 -6.07 -2.94 -27.63
N GLY A 112 -5.95 -1.66 -27.26
CA GLY A 112 -5.53 -0.60 -28.17
C GLY A 112 -4.05 -0.23 -28.02
N ILE A 113 -3.55 0.62 -28.92
CA ILE A 113 -2.16 1.11 -28.88
C ILE A 113 -1.79 1.77 -27.55
N LYS A 114 -2.73 2.49 -26.92
CA LYS A 114 -2.53 3.11 -25.61
C LYS A 114 -2.32 2.05 -24.51
N THR A 115 -3.07 0.95 -24.56
CA THR A 115 -2.92 -0.18 -23.63
C THR A 115 -1.55 -0.84 -23.78
N ILE A 116 -1.09 -1.05 -25.02
CA ILE A 116 0.24 -1.60 -25.31
C ILE A 116 1.34 -0.69 -24.77
N ILE A 117 1.27 0.62 -25.04
CA ILE A 117 2.27 1.59 -24.54
C ILE A 117 2.31 1.56 -23.01
N ARG A 118 1.16 1.58 -22.33
CA ARG A 118 1.08 1.49 -20.86
C ARG A 118 1.65 0.17 -20.34
N ALA A 119 1.44 -0.92 -21.06
CA ALA A 119 1.95 -2.22 -20.66
C ALA A 119 3.48 -2.32 -20.75
N VAL A 120 4.08 -1.70 -21.78
CA VAL A 120 5.55 -1.66 -21.98
C VAL A 120 6.22 -0.65 -21.05
N PHE A 121 5.57 0.49 -20.78
CA PHE A 121 6.09 1.58 -19.96
C PHE A 121 5.24 1.82 -18.70
N PRO A 122 5.12 0.84 -17.78
CA PRO A 122 4.25 0.96 -16.60
C PRO A 122 4.72 2.04 -15.61
N PHE A 123 5.93 2.60 -15.80
CA PHE A 123 6.52 3.66 -15.00
C PHE A 123 6.33 5.08 -15.58
N ALA A 124 5.85 5.23 -16.82
CA ALA A 124 5.75 6.54 -17.48
C ALA A 124 4.35 7.16 -17.37
N SER A 125 3.32 6.33 -17.46
CA SER A 125 1.92 6.65 -17.12
C SER A 125 1.16 5.34 -17.15
N GLY A 126 0.45 4.99 -16.09
CA GLY A 126 -0.15 3.67 -16.01
C GLY A 126 -1.27 3.57 -14.98
N PRO A 127 -2.08 2.50 -15.05
CA PRO A 127 -3.14 2.22 -14.07
C PRO A 127 -2.58 2.00 -12.66
N TYR A 128 -1.29 1.65 -12.54
CA TYR A 128 -0.64 1.40 -11.25
C TYR A 128 -0.07 2.66 -10.61
N TRP A 129 -0.95 3.55 -10.17
CA TRP A 129 -0.58 4.78 -9.49
C TRP A 129 0.41 4.53 -8.33
N TYR A 130 0.24 3.45 -7.55
CA TYR A 130 1.08 3.16 -6.40
C TYR A 130 2.50 2.80 -6.84
N PHE A 131 2.63 1.96 -7.87
CA PHE A 131 3.93 1.58 -8.42
C PHE A 131 4.68 2.80 -8.96
N TYR A 132 4.00 3.65 -9.73
CA TYR A 132 4.56 4.90 -10.23
C TYR A 132 5.05 5.81 -9.09
N SER A 133 4.20 6.07 -8.10
CA SER A 133 4.54 6.90 -6.94
C SER A 133 5.72 6.33 -6.15
N TYR A 134 5.74 5.01 -5.96
CA TYR A 134 6.85 4.33 -5.29
C TYR A 134 8.13 4.39 -6.12
N PHE A 135 8.06 4.21 -7.45
CA PHE A 135 9.20 4.27 -8.35
C PHE A 135 9.88 5.64 -8.26
N CYS A 136 9.12 6.74 -8.33
CA CYS A 136 9.65 8.09 -8.16
C CYS A 136 10.28 8.28 -6.77
N MET A 137 9.58 7.87 -5.71
CA MET A 137 10.03 8.00 -4.32
C MET A 137 11.29 7.17 -4.03
N PHE A 138 11.45 6.01 -4.69
CA PHE A 138 12.53 5.06 -4.46
C PHE A 138 13.93 5.68 -4.61
N PHE A 139 14.12 6.55 -5.60
CA PHE A 139 15.40 7.20 -5.85
C PHE A 139 15.79 8.20 -4.76
N PHE A 140 14.83 8.67 -3.97
CA PHE A 140 15.07 9.60 -2.86
C PHE A 140 15.35 8.89 -1.52
N ILE A 141 15.14 7.58 -1.43
CA ILE A 141 15.35 6.78 -0.21
C ILE A 141 16.75 6.98 0.43
N PRO A 142 17.87 7.02 -0.30
CA PRO A 142 19.18 7.28 0.30
C PRO A 142 19.25 8.62 1.04
N PHE A 143 18.63 9.65 0.47
CA PHE A 143 18.59 11.00 1.04
C PHE A 143 17.67 11.05 2.25
N PHE A 144 16.53 10.36 2.20
CA PHE A 144 15.64 10.21 3.36
C PHE A 144 16.34 9.50 4.52
N ASN A 145 17.08 8.42 4.24
CA ASN A 145 17.86 7.74 5.27
C ASN A 145 18.95 8.65 5.83
N MET A 146 19.65 9.41 4.98
CA MET A 146 20.65 10.38 5.43
C MET A 146 20.04 11.48 6.31
N LEU A 147 18.89 12.02 5.93
CA LEU A 147 18.15 13.01 6.71
C LEU A 147 17.71 12.41 8.06
N LEU A 148 17.11 11.23 8.04
CA LEU A 148 16.73 10.51 9.25
C LEU A 148 17.92 10.23 10.15
N GLU A 149 19.10 9.91 9.64
CA GLU A 149 20.29 9.61 10.45
C GLU A 149 20.94 10.87 11.04
N LYS A 150 21.18 11.88 10.19
CA LYS A 150 21.99 13.06 10.53
C LYS A 150 21.21 14.18 11.22
N THR A 151 19.88 14.21 11.11
CA THR A 151 19.07 15.24 11.76
C THR A 151 18.81 14.90 13.23
N GLU A 152 18.96 15.91 14.08
CA GLU A 152 18.66 15.83 15.50
C GLU A 152 17.18 15.48 15.75
N LYS A 153 16.92 14.85 16.91
CA LYS A 153 15.56 14.41 17.26
C LYS A 153 14.55 15.55 17.26
N LEU A 154 14.90 16.71 17.82
CA LEU A 154 14.00 17.86 17.88
C LEU A 154 13.48 18.27 16.49
N TRP A 155 14.38 18.35 15.51
CA TRP A 155 14.03 18.73 14.14
C TRP A 155 13.24 17.64 13.42
N LEU A 156 13.53 16.36 13.69
CA LEU A 156 12.71 15.26 13.18
C LEU A 156 11.30 15.26 13.81
N ASP A 157 11.16 15.53 15.11
CA ASP A 157 9.85 15.66 15.76
C ASP A 157 9.03 16.78 15.11
N ARG A 158 9.66 17.94 14.87
CA ARG A 158 9.07 19.07 14.14
C ARG A 158 8.65 18.67 12.73
N LEU A 159 9.50 17.95 11.99
CA LEU A 159 9.17 17.47 10.65
C LEU A 159 7.94 16.55 10.65
N ILE A 160 7.86 15.57 11.56
CA ILE A 160 6.70 14.67 11.67
C ILE A 160 5.44 15.47 12.03
N PHE A 161 5.54 16.44 12.93
CA PHE A 161 4.42 17.32 13.26
C PHE A 161 3.99 18.17 12.05
N THR A 162 4.92 18.73 11.30
CA THR A 162 4.64 19.49 10.07
C THR A 162 3.96 18.62 9.00
N ILE A 163 4.40 17.37 8.83
CA ILE A 163 3.75 16.41 7.92
C ILE A 163 2.29 16.20 8.32
N LEU A 164 2.04 15.88 9.59
CA LEU A 164 0.69 15.67 10.12
C LEU A 164 -0.17 16.93 9.95
N LEU A 165 0.36 18.11 10.25
CA LEU A 165 -0.39 19.35 10.20
C LEU A 165 -0.73 19.75 8.75
N ILE A 166 0.29 19.86 7.88
CA ILE A 166 0.15 20.42 6.53
C ILE A 166 -0.46 19.43 5.55
N PHE A 167 -0.11 18.14 5.64
CA PHE A 167 -0.56 17.14 4.66
C PHE A 167 -1.77 16.32 5.14
N SER A 168 -2.12 16.39 6.42
CA SER A 168 -3.28 15.65 6.93
C SER A 168 -4.33 16.55 7.56
N VAL A 169 -4.01 17.26 8.65
CA VAL A 169 -5.01 18.00 9.44
C VAL A 169 -5.61 19.14 8.63
N ILE A 170 -4.78 20.05 8.10
CA ILE A 170 -5.27 21.22 7.38
C ILE A 170 -6.11 20.82 6.15
N PRO A 171 -5.64 19.98 5.20
CA PRO A 171 -6.41 19.61 4.02
C PRO A 171 -7.74 18.94 4.33
N THR A 172 -7.81 18.17 5.43
CA THR A 172 -9.04 17.52 5.88
C THR A 172 -10.04 18.54 6.44
N LEU A 173 -9.58 19.50 7.24
CA LEU A 173 -10.45 20.53 7.82
C LEU A 173 -11.03 21.48 6.76
N VAL A 174 -10.22 21.85 5.77
CA VAL A 174 -10.68 22.74 4.67
C VAL A 174 -11.34 21.98 3.52
N GLN A 175 -11.31 20.64 3.54
CA GLN A 175 -11.87 19.76 2.51
C GLN A 175 -11.38 20.11 1.09
N THR A 176 -10.07 20.28 0.94
CA THR A 176 -9.43 20.50 -0.38
C THR A 176 -8.00 19.96 -0.39
N ASP A 177 -7.56 19.42 -1.53
CA ASP A 177 -6.16 19.03 -1.73
C ASP A 177 -5.27 20.26 -2.01
N MET A 178 -5.09 21.09 -0.99
CA MET A 178 -4.19 22.25 -1.07
C MET A 178 -2.73 21.86 -1.30
N THR A 179 -2.35 20.64 -0.89
CA THR A 179 -0.98 20.16 -0.99
C THR A 179 -0.61 19.63 -2.37
N LYS A 180 -1.61 19.46 -3.25
CA LYS A 180 -1.47 18.74 -4.52
C LYS A 180 -0.84 17.36 -4.33
N ALA A 181 -1.12 16.74 -3.18
CA ALA A 181 -0.66 15.39 -2.86
C ALA A 181 -1.62 14.33 -3.43
N ASP A 182 -2.60 14.75 -4.23
CA ASP A 182 -3.61 13.97 -4.90
C ASP A 182 -4.33 13.06 -3.91
N TYR A 183 -4.76 13.58 -2.76
CA TYR A 183 -5.42 12.82 -1.69
C TYR A 183 -4.61 11.62 -1.15
N GLY A 184 -3.30 11.62 -1.40
CA GLY A 184 -2.37 10.56 -1.05
C GLY A 184 -1.98 9.62 -2.20
N PHE A 185 -2.48 9.87 -3.42
CA PHE A 185 -2.14 9.10 -4.62
C PHE A 185 -0.81 9.55 -5.27
N SER A 186 0.10 10.15 -4.50
CA SER A 186 1.29 10.86 -5.04
C SER A 186 2.65 10.34 -4.53
N PRO A 187 3.74 10.57 -5.28
CA PRO A 187 5.10 10.27 -4.81
C PRO A 187 5.47 11.01 -3.52
N ILE A 188 5.01 12.26 -3.37
CA ILE A 188 5.30 13.08 -2.20
C ILE A 188 4.66 12.46 -0.95
N TRP A 189 3.40 12.04 -1.02
CA TRP A 189 2.75 11.40 0.12
C TRP A 189 3.47 10.12 0.55
N LEU A 190 3.87 9.27 -0.41
CA LEU A 190 4.66 8.08 -0.10
C LEU A 190 6.02 8.43 0.52
N ALA A 191 6.66 9.52 0.12
CA ALA A 191 7.91 9.99 0.74
C ALA A 191 7.69 10.42 2.20
N LEU A 192 6.58 11.10 2.49
CA LEU A 192 6.22 11.50 3.87
C LEU A 192 5.92 10.27 4.74
N LEU A 193 5.20 9.27 4.21
CA LEU A 193 4.99 7.99 4.89
C LEU A 193 6.32 7.24 5.12
N TYR A 194 7.24 7.27 4.15
CA TYR A 194 8.58 6.69 4.33
C TYR A 194 9.31 7.35 5.50
N MET A 195 9.31 8.69 5.56
CA MET A 195 9.93 9.44 6.65
C MET A 195 9.29 9.09 8.00
N THR A 196 7.96 9.02 8.07
CA THR A 196 7.21 8.65 9.28
C THR A 196 7.53 7.22 9.74
N GLY A 197 7.53 6.25 8.82
CA GLY A 197 7.89 4.86 9.14
C GLY A 197 9.33 4.71 9.61
N GLY A 198 10.27 5.42 8.97
CA GLY A 198 11.68 5.46 9.36
C GLY A 198 11.88 6.09 10.73
N TYR A 199 11.19 7.20 11.01
CA TYR A 199 11.17 7.85 12.33
C TYR A 199 10.65 6.92 13.43
N ILE A 200 9.54 6.20 13.17
CA ILE A 200 8.95 5.23 14.10
C ILE A 200 9.97 4.15 14.49
N LYS A 201 10.75 3.65 13.52
CA LYS A 201 11.83 2.70 13.80
C LYS A 201 13.00 3.34 14.53
N LYS A 202 13.50 4.49 14.06
CA LYS A 202 14.68 5.18 14.63
C LYS A 202 14.53 5.37 16.15
N TYR A 203 13.34 5.78 16.59
CA TYR A 203 13.08 6.07 18.00
C TYR A 203 12.30 4.98 18.74
N ASN A 204 12.17 3.77 18.15
CA ASN A 204 11.47 2.64 18.74
C ASN A 204 10.09 3.00 19.30
N ILE A 205 9.31 3.79 18.56
CA ILE A 205 8.01 4.32 19.03
C ILE A 205 7.05 3.18 19.43
N ALA A 206 7.19 2.02 18.81
CA ALA A 206 6.39 0.83 19.13
C ALA A 206 6.59 0.29 20.56
N ASP A 207 7.67 0.65 21.25
CA ASP A 207 7.92 0.30 22.66
C ASP A 207 7.25 1.24 23.66
N LYS A 208 6.76 2.40 23.19
CA LYS A 208 6.11 3.40 24.06
C LYS A 208 4.66 3.06 24.42
N LEU A 209 4.04 2.14 23.68
CA LEU A 209 2.63 1.77 23.84
C LEU A 209 2.50 0.27 24.09
N LYS A 210 1.56 -0.11 24.97
CA LYS A 210 1.15 -1.50 25.18
C LYS A 210 0.37 -2.00 23.96
N GLN A 211 0.37 -3.32 23.70
CA GLN A 211 -0.30 -3.89 22.52
C GLN A 211 -1.79 -3.54 22.43
N TRP A 212 -2.52 -3.57 23.55
CA TRP A 212 -3.95 -3.21 23.57
C TRP A 212 -4.20 -1.74 23.20
N GLN A 213 -3.31 -0.81 23.59
CA GLN A 213 -3.43 0.62 23.26
C GLN A 213 -3.30 0.85 21.75
N LYS A 214 -2.50 0.02 21.07
CA LYS A 214 -2.32 0.11 19.62
C LYS A 214 -3.57 -0.35 18.88
N ILE A 215 -4.17 -1.47 19.33
CA ILE A 215 -5.46 -1.93 18.79
C ILE A 215 -6.55 -0.89 19.08
N LEU A 216 -6.64 -0.40 20.32
CA LEU A 216 -7.63 0.62 20.69
C LEU A 216 -7.43 1.91 19.88
N GLY A 217 -6.19 2.32 19.62
CA GLY A 217 -5.88 3.46 18.78
C GLY A 217 -6.35 3.28 17.34
N TYR A 218 -6.10 2.10 16.75
CA TYR A 218 -6.62 1.76 15.41
C TYR A 218 -8.15 1.79 15.38
N VAL A 219 -8.80 1.06 16.30
CA VAL A 219 -10.26 1.00 16.40
C VAL A 219 -10.86 2.40 16.61
N GLY A 220 -10.27 3.21 17.50
CA GLY A 220 -10.69 4.58 17.74
C GLY A 220 -10.59 5.47 16.50
N CYS A 221 -9.52 5.34 15.70
CA CYS A 221 -9.39 6.08 14.44
C CYS A 221 -10.43 5.64 13.39
N VAL A 222 -10.71 4.33 13.29
CA VAL A 222 -11.73 3.77 12.40
C VAL A 222 -13.12 4.31 12.76
N PHE A 223 -13.49 4.22 14.04
CA PHE A 223 -14.77 4.74 14.52
C PHE A 223 -14.86 6.27 14.38
N ALA A 224 -13.79 7.00 14.65
CA ALA A 224 -13.78 8.45 14.45
C ALA A 224 -14.02 8.84 12.98
N GLY A 225 -13.31 8.21 12.04
CA GLY A 225 -13.50 8.45 10.61
C GLY A 225 -14.91 8.09 10.14
N TRP A 226 -15.43 6.95 10.59
CA TRP A 226 -16.79 6.50 10.27
C TRP A 226 -17.87 7.44 10.86
N LEU A 227 -17.79 7.81 12.13
CA LEU A 227 -18.76 8.71 12.78
C LEU A 227 -18.78 10.11 12.16
N ILE A 228 -17.60 10.63 11.78
CA ILE A 228 -17.52 11.92 11.09
C ILE A 228 -18.24 11.83 9.73
N GLU A 229 -18.04 10.75 8.98
CA GLU A 229 -18.73 10.55 7.70
C GLU A 229 -20.25 10.45 7.87
N LEU A 230 -20.72 9.71 8.87
CA LEU A 230 -22.15 9.64 9.18
C LEU A 230 -22.73 11.02 9.53
N GLY A 231 -22.01 11.79 10.35
CA GLY A 231 -22.40 13.15 10.70
C GLY A 231 -22.52 14.06 9.48
N ILE A 232 -21.53 14.03 8.58
CA ILE A 232 -21.53 14.81 7.35
C ILE A 232 -22.72 14.43 6.47
N THR A 233 -22.93 13.13 6.25
CA THR A 233 -24.05 12.62 5.46
C THR A 233 -25.38 13.13 6.03
N TYR A 234 -25.53 13.09 7.36
CA TYR A 234 -26.73 13.56 8.07
C TYR A 234 -26.96 15.07 7.92
N PHE A 235 -25.93 15.90 8.08
CA PHE A 235 -26.08 17.35 8.01
C PHE A 235 -26.15 17.91 6.58
N MET A 236 -25.52 17.26 5.61
CA MET A 236 -25.43 17.74 4.21
C MET A 236 -26.46 17.10 3.28
N GLY A 237 -27.20 16.08 3.73
CA GLY A 237 -28.30 15.46 2.98
C GLY A 237 -27.87 14.54 1.82
N ALA A 238 -26.59 14.55 1.46
CA ALA A 238 -25.96 13.60 0.56
C ALA A 238 -24.48 13.45 0.92
N SER A 239 -23.96 12.22 0.85
CA SER A 239 -22.54 11.94 0.84
C SER A 239 -22.09 11.89 -0.62
N ASP A 240 -21.08 12.68 -0.96
CA ASP A 240 -20.32 12.42 -2.17
C ASP A 240 -19.60 11.07 -1.99
N ASN A 241 -19.53 10.25 -3.05
CA ASN A 241 -18.82 8.95 -3.02
C ASN A 241 -17.35 9.06 -2.53
N ARG A 242 -16.80 10.28 -2.46
CA ARG A 242 -15.51 10.63 -1.85
C ARG A 242 -15.71 11.42 -0.55
N SER A 243 -15.10 10.92 0.51
CA SER A 243 -15.05 11.57 1.82
C SER A 243 -13.63 11.99 2.14
N TYR A 244 -13.39 13.29 2.27
CA TYR A 244 -12.09 13.86 2.68
C TYR A 244 -11.58 13.29 4.02
N PHE A 245 -12.49 12.79 4.86
CA PHE A 245 -12.17 12.24 6.18
C PHE A 245 -11.71 10.78 6.12
N LEU A 246 -11.97 10.10 4.99
CA LEU A 246 -11.51 8.73 4.71
C LEU A 246 -10.53 8.65 3.53
N GLU A 247 -10.06 9.80 3.02
CA GLU A 247 -8.93 9.85 2.08
C GLU A 247 -7.62 9.42 2.76
N TYR A 248 -6.63 8.98 1.99
CA TYR A 248 -5.37 8.48 2.54
C TYR A 248 -4.60 9.54 3.33
N THR A 249 -4.74 10.81 2.97
CA THR A 249 -4.14 11.93 3.69
C THR A 249 -4.82 12.24 5.01
N SER A 250 -6.04 11.74 5.27
CA SER A 250 -6.76 12.14 6.48
C SER A 250 -6.03 11.72 7.77
N PRO A 251 -6.13 12.50 8.86
CA PRO A 251 -5.52 12.15 10.14
C PRO A 251 -5.97 10.80 10.67
N ALA A 252 -7.26 10.47 10.53
CA ALA A 252 -7.81 9.19 10.98
C ALA A 252 -7.19 8.01 10.20
N VAL A 253 -7.04 8.15 8.89
CA VAL A 253 -6.47 7.09 8.02
C VAL A 253 -4.97 6.95 8.22
N LEU A 254 -4.23 8.06 8.33
CA LEU A 254 -2.80 8.06 8.66
C LEU A 254 -2.55 7.40 10.02
N MET A 255 -3.29 7.82 11.06
CA MET A 255 -3.10 7.29 12.41
C MET A 255 -3.52 5.82 12.52
N SER A 256 -4.57 5.40 11.81
CA SER A 256 -4.94 3.98 11.70
C SER A 256 -3.76 3.14 11.18
N ALA A 257 -3.10 3.59 10.11
CA ALA A 257 -1.93 2.90 9.55
C ALA A 257 -0.73 2.90 10.52
N VAL A 258 -0.51 4.01 11.23
CA VAL A 258 0.53 4.10 12.28
C VAL A 258 0.26 3.09 13.37
N PHE A 259 -0.95 3.02 13.92
CA PHE A 259 -1.29 2.08 14.98
C PHE A 259 -1.16 0.61 14.55
N LEU A 260 -1.59 0.27 13.32
CA LEU A 260 -1.35 -1.06 12.75
C LEU A 260 0.15 -1.35 12.64
N LEU A 261 0.95 -0.42 12.11
CA LEU A 261 2.41 -0.58 12.06
C LEU A 261 3.00 -0.84 13.45
N LEU A 262 2.63 -0.05 14.46
CA LEU A 262 3.14 -0.20 15.82
C LEU A 262 2.75 -1.55 16.43
N PHE A 263 1.54 -2.03 16.14
CA PHE A 263 1.03 -3.32 16.64
C PHE A 263 1.86 -4.46 16.04
N PHE A 264 1.91 -4.52 14.71
CA PHE A 264 2.59 -5.57 13.95
C PHE A 264 4.11 -5.53 14.10
N ALA A 265 4.72 -4.35 14.31
CA ALA A 265 6.16 -4.24 14.58
C ALA A 265 6.61 -5.03 15.82
N LYS A 266 5.70 -5.22 16.78
CA LYS A 266 5.95 -5.93 18.05
C LYS A 266 5.12 -7.20 18.19
N LEU A 267 4.50 -7.65 17.09
CA LEU A 267 3.72 -8.89 17.08
C LEU A 267 4.69 -10.08 17.09
N LYS A 268 4.56 -10.94 18.10
CA LYS A 268 5.29 -12.21 18.18
C LYS A 268 4.53 -13.25 17.37
N VAL A 269 5.19 -13.84 16.38
CA VAL A 269 4.65 -14.86 15.49
C VAL A 269 5.36 -16.18 15.78
N ASN A 270 4.63 -17.29 15.84
CA ASN A 270 5.19 -18.60 16.18
C ASN A 270 4.76 -19.71 15.20
N GLY A 271 5.53 -20.80 15.18
CA GLY A 271 5.20 -22.08 14.57
C GLY A 271 4.65 -21.99 13.14
N PHE A 272 3.40 -22.40 12.98
CA PHE A 272 2.67 -22.43 11.71
C PHE A 272 2.63 -21.06 11.01
N TRP A 273 2.40 -19.98 11.76
CA TRP A 273 2.24 -18.64 11.20
C TRP A 273 3.51 -18.10 10.55
N ILE A 274 4.69 -18.46 11.06
CA ILE A 274 5.97 -18.11 10.42
C ILE A 274 6.06 -18.70 9.01
N LYS A 275 5.64 -19.96 8.84
CA LYS A 275 5.63 -20.64 7.53
C LYS A 275 4.61 -20.00 6.59
N PHE A 276 3.39 -19.76 7.09
CA PHE A 276 2.32 -19.13 6.34
C PHE A 276 2.71 -17.73 5.85
N ILE A 277 3.15 -16.85 6.76
CA ILE A 277 3.57 -15.49 6.43
C ILE A 277 4.80 -15.52 5.53
N GLY A 278 5.76 -16.40 5.82
CA GLY A 278 6.95 -16.59 4.99
C GLY A 278 6.64 -16.93 3.54
N PHE A 279 5.57 -17.71 3.31
CA PHE A 279 5.09 -18.11 1.99
C PHE A 279 4.33 -16.99 1.27
N PHE A 280 3.38 -16.33 1.93
CA PHE A 280 2.50 -15.34 1.28
C PHE A 280 3.09 -13.93 1.18
N ALA A 281 3.95 -13.52 2.12
CA ALA A 281 4.47 -12.14 2.13
C ALA A 281 5.25 -11.73 0.87
N PRO A 282 6.06 -12.62 0.22
CA PRO A 282 6.69 -12.31 -1.06
C PRO A 282 5.70 -12.15 -2.23
N LEU A 283 4.50 -12.72 -2.10
CA LEU A 283 3.47 -12.77 -3.15
C LEU A 283 2.51 -11.57 -3.08
N SER A 284 2.44 -10.90 -1.92
CA SER A 284 1.42 -9.89 -1.64
C SER A 284 1.34 -8.80 -2.70
N PHE A 285 2.47 -8.23 -3.14
CA PHE A 285 2.43 -7.13 -4.11
C PHE A 285 1.80 -7.51 -5.46
N SER A 286 1.93 -8.76 -5.90
CA SER A 286 1.35 -9.20 -7.16
C SER A 286 -0.16 -9.30 -7.13
N VAL A 287 -0.78 -9.41 -5.95
CA VAL A 287 -2.24 -9.34 -5.85
C VAL A 287 -2.73 -8.03 -6.45
N TYR A 288 -2.13 -6.90 -6.05
CA TYR A 288 -2.39 -5.57 -6.63
C TYR A 288 -2.15 -5.53 -8.14
N LEU A 289 -1.04 -6.11 -8.63
CA LEU A 289 -0.71 -6.16 -10.06
C LEU A 289 -1.62 -7.05 -10.91
N ILE A 290 -2.44 -7.90 -10.31
CA ILE A 290 -3.34 -8.79 -11.06
C ILE A 290 -4.76 -8.22 -11.01
N HIS A 291 -5.32 -8.02 -9.82
CA HIS A 291 -6.74 -7.67 -9.68
C HIS A 291 -7.06 -6.22 -10.05
N ASP A 292 -6.07 -5.33 -9.97
CA ASP A 292 -6.21 -3.90 -10.29
C ASP A 292 -5.56 -3.52 -11.63
N GLU A 293 -5.11 -4.52 -12.42
CA GLU A 293 -4.75 -4.30 -13.82
C GLU A 293 -5.97 -3.74 -14.56
N LEU A 294 -5.78 -2.74 -15.42
CA LEU A 294 -6.89 -2.00 -16.04
C LEU A 294 -7.88 -2.93 -16.75
N LEU A 295 -7.35 -3.87 -17.54
CA LEU A 295 -8.14 -4.84 -18.31
C LEU A 295 -8.91 -5.81 -17.41
N ILE A 296 -8.30 -6.26 -16.31
CA ILE A 296 -8.94 -7.15 -15.34
C ILE A 296 -10.01 -6.40 -14.57
N ARG A 297 -9.70 -5.19 -14.10
CA ARG A 297 -10.63 -4.35 -13.36
C ARG A 297 -11.86 -4.04 -14.18
N GLU A 298 -11.68 -3.58 -15.42
CA GLU A 298 -12.79 -3.22 -16.32
C GLU A 298 -13.72 -4.40 -16.63
N GLN A 299 -13.18 -5.61 -16.81
CA GLN A 299 -13.99 -6.79 -17.15
C GLN A 299 -14.59 -7.52 -15.95
N PHE A 300 -13.86 -7.62 -14.83
CA PHE A 300 -14.20 -8.54 -13.73
C PHE A 300 -14.53 -7.86 -12.41
N ILE A 301 -14.19 -6.58 -12.23
CA ILE A 301 -14.39 -5.88 -10.96
C ILE A 301 -15.43 -4.77 -11.11
N THR A 302 -15.30 -3.91 -12.11
CA THR A 302 -16.15 -2.74 -12.30
C THR A 302 -17.63 -3.14 -12.30
N ASN A 303 -18.40 -2.60 -11.35
CA ASN A 303 -19.83 -2.85 -11.17
C ASN A 303 -20.25 -4.33 -10.98
N SER A 304 -19.30 -5.24 -10.80
CA SER A 304 -19.57 -6.68 -10.74
C SER A 304 -20.20 -7.13 -9.42
N PHE A 305 -20.20 -6.26 -8.40
CA PHE A 305 -20.66 -6.55 -7.05
C PHE A 305 -21.85 -5.70 -6.60
N ILE A 306 -22.52 -4.99 -7.53
CA ILE A 306 -23.70 -4.14 -7.25
C ILE A 306 -24.79 -4.90 -6.48
N SER A 307 -25.03 -6.18 -6.81
CA SER A 307 -26.04 -7.02 -6.15
C SER A 307 -25.80 -7.22 -4.65
N TYR A 308 -24.58 -6.99 -4.15
CA TYR A 308 -24.26 -7.10 -2.73
C TYR A 308 -24.94 -5.97 -1.93
N ALA A 309 -25.16 -4.81 -2.55
CA ALA A 309 -25.80 -3.66 -1.91
C ALA A 309 -27.25 -3.92 -1.49
N SER A 310 -27.93 -4.87 -2.13
CA SER A 310 -29.31 -5.28 -1.80
C SER A 310 -29.40 -6.48 -0.85
N MET A 311 -28.28 -7.07 -0.43
CA MET A 311 -28.29 -8.19 0.52
C MET A 311 -28.60 -7.68 1.94
N ASN A 312 -29.00 -8.60 2.83
CA ASN A 312 -29.01 -8.31 4.27
C ASN A 312 -27.60 -7.88 4.72
N PRO A 313 -27.47 -6.92 5.66
CA PRO A 313 -26.17 -6.36 6.07
C PRO A 313 -25.10 -7.39 6.44
N VAL A 314 -25.48 -8.46 7.15
CA VAL A 314 -24.56 -9.52 7.56
C VAL A 314 -24.04 -10.30 6.34
N LEU A 315 -24.95 -10.64 5.42
CA LEU A 315 -24.60 -11.38 4.21
C LEU A 315 -23.76 -10.51 3.26
N MET A 316 -24.06 -9.21 3.15
CA MET A 316 -23.24 -8.26 2.40
C MET A 316 -21.81 -8.20 2.95
N PHE A 317 -21.66 -8.04 4.27
CA PHE A 317 -20.36 -8.04 4.95
C PHE A 317 -19.58 -9.33 4.66
N LEU A 318 -20.20 -10.50 4.87
CA LEU A 318 -19.57 -11.79 4.61
C LEU A 318 -19.20 -11.97 3.13
N SER A 319 -20.03 -11.50 2.21
CA SER A 319 -19.79 -11.58 0.76
C SER A 319 -18.61 -10.70 0.33
N ILE A 320 -18.49 -9.48 0.87
CA ILE A 320 -17.34 -8.60 0.62
C ILE A 320 -16.05 -9.25 1.13
N ILE A 321 -16.03 -9.74 2.38
CA ILE A 321 -14.83 -10.33 2.98
C ILE A 321 -14.42 -11.62 2.27
N SER A 322 -15.37 -12.52 2.00
CA SER A 322 -15.09 -13.78 1.31
C SER A 322 -14.58 -13.56 -0.11
N THR A 323 -15.17 -12.61 -0.86
CA THR A 323 -14.72 -12.25 -2.20
C THR A 323 -13.31 -11.66 -2.17
N ALA A 324 -13.02 -10.75 -1.24
CA ALA A 324 -11.68 -10.17 -1.09
C ALA A 324 -10.63 -11.24 -0.78
N LEU A 325 -10.95 -12.19 0.11
CA LEU A 325 -10.08 -13.31 0.44
C LEU A 325 -9.88 -14.26 -0.75
N ALA A 326 -10.92 -14.50 -1.55
CA ALA A 326 -10.83 -15.29 -2.77
C ALA A 326 -9.91 -14.62 -3.80
N ILE A 327 -10.08 -13.32 -4.07
CA ILE A 327 -9.20 -12.54 -4.96
C ILE A 327 -7.75 -12.60 -4.46
N TRP A 328 -7.53 -12.34 -3.17
CA TRP A 328 -6.20 -12.38 -2.56
C TRP A 328 -5.55 -13.76 -2.73
N LEU A 329 -6.29 -14.84 -2.45
CA LEU A 329 -5.77 -16.20 -2.53
C LEU A 329 -5.46 -16.59 -3.97
N VAL A 330 -6.40 -16.40 -4.90
CA VAL A 330 -6.23 -16.75 -6.32
C VAL A 330 -5.05 -16.00 -6.92
N CYS A 331 -4.97 -14.68 -6.71
CA CYS A 331 -3.86 -13.88 -7.24
C CYS A 331 -2.52 -14.28 -6.62
N SER A 332 -2.49 -14.59 -5.31
CA SER A 332 -1.27 -15.08 -4.65
C SER A 332 -0.81 -16.43 -5.21
N LEU A 333 -1.74 -17.34 -5.49
CA LEU A 333 -1.42 -18.64 -6.08
C LEU A 333 -0.92 -18.50 -7.52
N ILE A 334 -1.49 -17.59 -8.32
CA ILE A 334 -0.97 -17.24 -9.65
C ILE A 334 0.47 -16.70 -9.53
N ASP A 335 0.75 -15.84 -8.54
CA ASP A 335 2.09 -15.30 -8.35
C ASP A 335 3.16 -16.33 -8.01
N LYS A 336 2.78 -17.49 -7.45
CA LYS A 336 3.70 -18.61 -7.26
C LYS A 336 4.33 -19.06 -8.58
N ILE A 337 3.58 -19.01 -9.69
CA ILE A 337 4.08 -19.34 -11.03
C ILE A 337 5.16 -18.33 -11.44
N ARG A 338 4.88 -17.02 -11.34
CA ARG A 338 5.88 -15.98 -11.61
C ARG A 338 7.12 -16.17 -10.74
N LEU A 339 6.95 -16.41 -9.43
CA LEU A 339 8.08 -16.57 -8.52
C LEU A 339 8.98 -17.76 -8.93
N THR A 340 8.37 -18.86 -9.37
CA THR A 340 9.09 -20.03 -9.90
C THR A 340 9.87 -19.66 -11.17
N ILE A 341 9.23 -18.97 -12.12
CA ILE A 341 9.86 -18.49 -13.36
C ILE A 341 11.04 -17.54 -13.03
N PHE A 342 10.84 -16.59 -12.12
CA PHE A 342 11.86 -15.60 -11.77
C PHE A 342 13.08 -16.23 -11.10
N ASN A 343 12.86 -17.28 -10.31
CA ASN A 343 13.93 -18.05 -9.69
C ASN A 343 14.69 -18.87 -10.74
N ALA A 344 13.98 -19.52 -11.67
CA ALA A 344 14.58 -20.28 -12.77
C ALA A 344 15.44 -19.38 -13.68
N LEU A 345 14.90 -18.22 -14.07
CA LEU A 345 15.60 -17.20 -14.88
C LEU A 345 16.62 -16.39 -14.07
N ARG A 346 16.74 -16.62 -12.76
CA ARG A 346 17.64 -15.93 -11.84
C ARG A 346 17.51 -14.40 -11.93
N ILE A 347 16.29 -13.88 -12.09
CA ILE A 347 16.00 -12.44 -12.30
C ILE A 347 16.65 -11.59 -11.21
N LYS A 348 16.62 -12.02 -9.95
CA LYS A 348 17.28 -11.31 -8.84
C LYS A 348 18.80 -11.15 -9.05
N LYS A 349 19.49 -12.17 -9.57
CA LYS A 349 20.93 -12.09 -9.89
C LYS A 349 21.17 -11.16 -11.07
N LEU A 350 20.29 -11.19 -12.08
CA LEU A 350 20.34 -10.27 -13.21
C LEU A 350 20.15 -8.82 -12.75
N SER A 351 19.20 -8.52 -11.87
CA SER A 351 18.99 -7.17 -11.33
C SER A 351 20.24 -6.63 -10.63
N VAL A 352 20.95 -7.47 -9.87
CA VAL A 352 22.22 -7.09 -9.21
C VAL A 352 23.34 -6.89 -10.24
N LYS A 353 23.39 -7.69 -11.30
CA LYS A 353 24.38 -7.51 -12.38
C LYS A 353 24.14 -6.20 -13.13
N THR A 354 22.89 -5.90 -13.46
CA THR A 354 22.48 -4.64 -14.09
C THR A 354 22.82 -3.43 -13.22
N GLU A 355 22.56 -3.50 -11.91
CA GLU A 355 22.95 -2.45 -10.96
C GLU A 355 24.46 -2.17 -11.02
N ARG A 356 25.31 -3.21 -10.97
CA ARG A 356 26.78 -3.03 -11.04
C ARG A 356 27.21 -2.40 -12.36
N PHE A 357 26.68 -2.89 -13.47
CA PHE A 357 26.98 -2.37 -14.80
C PHE A 357 26.63 -0.88 -14.95
N LEU A 358 25.45 -0.48 -14.47
CA LEU A 358 25.03 0.93 -14.48
C LEU A 358 25.92 1.79 -13.57
N ALA A 359 26.23 1.31 -12.37
CA ALA A 359 27.10 2.03 -11.43
C ALA A 359 28.51 2.25 -12.00
N GLU A 360 29.09 1.25 -12.66
CA GLU A 360 30.39 1.36 -13.35
C GLU A 360 30.36 2.44 -14.44
N LYS A 361 29.31 2.48 -15.27
CA LYS A 361 29.15 3.49 -16.32
C LYS A 361 28.99 4.89 -15.75
N ILE A 362 28.14 5.07 -14.74
CA ILE A 362 27.90 6.38 -14.11
C ILE A 362 29.19 6.89 -13.45
N ASN A 363 29.92 6.03 -12.73
CA ASN A 363 31.17 6.44 -12.09
C ASN A 363 32.25 6.84 -13.10
N ARG A 364 32.28 6.25 -14.30
CA ARG A 364 33.17 6.70 -15.38
C ARG A 364 32.80 8.08 -15.87
N ILE A 365 31.51 8.38 -16.05
CA ILE A 365 31.02 9.69 -16.51
C ILE A 365 31.36 10.77 -15.47
N ILE A 366 31.10 10.51 -14.19
CA ILE A 366 31.34 11.49 -13.10
C ILE A 366 32.83 11.74 -12.88
N LYS A 367 33.71 10.73 -13.03
CA LYS A 367 35.16 10.91 -12.88
C LYS A 367 35.83 11.60 -14.08
N HIS A 368 35.13 11.72 -15.21
CA HIS A 368 35.60 12.44 -16.40
C HIS A 368 35.04 13.88 -16.49
N GLN A 369 34.33 14.33 -15.46
CA GLN A 369 34.02 15.73 -15.17
C GLN A 369 34.85 16.16 -13.96
#